data_AF-M0MBN4-F1
#
_entry.id   AF-M0MBN4-F1
#
_cell.length_a   1.000
_cell.length_b   1.000
_cell.length_c   1.000
_cell.angle_alpha   90.00
_cell.angle_beta   90.00
_cell.angle_gamma   90.00
#
_symmetry.space_group_name_H-M   'P 1'
#
loop_
_entity.id
_entity.type
_entity.pdbx_description
1 polymer ?
#
loop_
_entity_poly.entity_id
_entity_poly.type
_entity_poly.pdbx_seq_one_letter_code
_entity_poly.pdbx_strand_id
1 'polypeptide(L)'
;MSTATERFPIDRFYIWMGLMAIIGLSIIVSSVASILAGSGGFWNWMMIVGGGALLVMAGWEARQRNPTEFSKSDYWFVFLALAALLSVVGSALTLLSFL
;
A
#
# COMPACT_ATOMS: atom_id res chain seq x y z
N MET A 1 -3.91 37.99 -7.33
CA MET A 1 -4.54 36.72 -6.95
C MET A 1 -3.59 35.59 -7.35
N SER A 2 -2.93 34.97 -6.38
CA SER A 2 -2.20 33.71 -6.56
C SER A 2 -2.73 32.79 -5.47
N THR A 3 -3.39 31.72 -5.89
CA THR A 3 -4.18 30.79 -5.09
C THR A 3 -3.31 30.12 -4.04
N ALA A 4 -3.49 30.54 -2.78
CA ALA A 4 -3.17 29.74 -1.62
C ALA A 4 -4.11 28.53 -1.59
N THR A 5 -3.79 27.50 -2.37
CA THR A 5 -4.32 26.17 -2.11
C THR A 5 -3.47 25.60 -0.98
N GLU A 6 -4.06 25.58 0.21
CA GLU A 6 -3.56 24.86 1.37
C GLU A 6 -3.14 23.45 0.92
N ARG A 7 -1.84 23.27 0.69
CA ARG A 7 -1.25 21.96 0.46
C ARG A 7 -1.46 21.22 1.77
N PHE A 8 -2.16 20.08 1.72
CA PHE A 8 -2.36 19.17 2.83
C PHE A 8 -1.19 19.20 3.83
N PRO A 9 -1.43 19.18 5.15
CA PRO A 9 -0.37 19.31 6.16
C PRO A 9 0.67 18.16 6.15
N ILE A 10 0.54 17.22 5.21
CA ILE A 10 1.36 16.03 5.04
C ILE A 10 1.96 16.06 3.64
N ASP A 11 3.28 15.92 3.56
CA ASP A 11 3.97 15.88 2.26
C ASP A 11 3.46 14.71 1.40
N ARG A 12 3.32 14.98 0.09
CA ARG A 12 2.88 14.01 -0.92
C ARG A 12 3.72 12.73 -0.90
N PHE A 13 4.99 12.83 -0.52
CA PHE A 13 5.86 11.68 -0.32
C PHE A 13 5.33 10.69 0.72
N TYR A 14 4.92 11.18 1.90
CA TYR A 14 4.39 10.33 2.96
C TYR A 14 3.05 9.70 2.59
N ILE A 15 2.22 10.41 1.82
CA ILE A 15 0.97 9.86 1.30
C ILE A 15 1.27 8.69 0.35
N TRP A 16 2.21 8.87 -0.58
CA TRP A 16 2.61 7.82 -1.53
C TRP A 16 3.16 6.59 -0.81
N MET A 17 4.03 6.81 0.17
CA MET A 17 4.63 5.77 0.99
C MET A 17 3.58 5.02 1.82
N GLY A 18 2.66 5.75 2.45
CA GLY A 18 1.56 5.18 3.22
C GLY A 18 0.66 4.30 2.36
N LEU A 19 0.31 4.75 1.15
CA LEU A 19 -0.48 3.96 0.21
C LEU A 19 0.23 2.66 -0.20
N MET A 20 1.53 2.74 -0.52
CA MET A 20 2.33 1.54 -0.84
C MET A 20 2.37 0.56 0.34
N ALA A 21 2.53 1.08 1.56
CA ALA A 21 2.56 0.26 2.75
C ALA A 21 1.21 -0.42 3.03
N ILE A 22 0.09 0.30 2.86
CA ILE A 22 -1.26 -0.24 3.01
C ILE A 22 -1.51 -1.37 2.01
N ILE A 23 -1.12 -1.17 0.74
CA ILE A 23 -1.24 -2.20 -0.30
C ILE A 23 -0.44 -3.45 0.08
N GLY A 24 0.85 -3.27 0.42
CA GLY A 24 1.73 -4.37 0.79
C GLY A 24 1.20 -5.15 2.01
N LEU A 25 0.75 -4.45 3.05
CA LEU A 25 0.22 -5.07 4.26
C LEU A 25 -1.09 -5.82 4.00
N SER A 26 -2.00 -5.25 3.21
CA SER A 26 -3.27 -5.91 2.84
C SER A 26 -3.03 -7.20 2.06
N ILE A 27 -2.04 -7.20 1.16
CA ILE A 27 -1.64 -8.40 0.42
C ILE A 27 -1.08 -9.47 1.36
N ILE A 28 -0.20 -9.09 2.30
CA ILE A 28 0.36 -10.04 3.28
C ILE A 28 -0.76 -10.62 4.14
N VAL A 29 -1.63 -9.78 4.71
CA VAL A 29 -2.71 -10.22 5.61
C VAL A 29 -3.63 -11.22 4.91
N SER A 30 -4.13 -10.90 3.71
CA SER A 30 -4.98 -11.80 2.95
C SER A 30 -4.27 -13.12 2.59
N SER A 31 -3.01 -13.05 2.19
CA SER A 31 -2.24 -14.25 1.80
C SER A 31 -1.96 -15.16 2.99
N VAL A 32 -1.58 -14.58 4.15
CA VAL A 32 -1.37 -15.31 5.40
C VAL A 32 -2.68 -15.93 5.88
N ALA A 33 -3.80 -15.19 5.84
CA ALA A 33 -5.10 -15.71 6.23
C ALA A 33 -5.49 -16.96 5.42
N SER A 34 -5.34 -16.92 4.10
CA SER A 34 -5.62 -18.08 3.25
C SER A 34 -4.71 -19.28 3.55
N ILE A 35 -3.41 -19.05 3.83
CA ILE A 35 -2.49 -20.13 4.24
C ILE A 35 -2.95 -20.75 5.56
N LEU A 36 -3.30 -19.93 6.56
CA LEU A 36 -3.77 -20.40 7.86
C LEU A 36 -5.11 -21.14 7.75
N ALA A 37 -5.98 -20.74 6.83
CA ALA A 37 -7.23 -21.42 6.52
C ALA A 37 -7.06 -22.73 5.71
N GLY A 38 -5.83 -23.12 5.37
CA GLY A 38 -5.54 -24.35 4.62
C GLY A 38 -5.87 -24.28 3.12
N SER A 39 -6.29 -23.12 2.61
CA SER A 39 -6.58 -22.89 1.19
C SER A 39 -5.40 -22.25 0.43
N GLY A 40 -4.37 -21.79 1.15
CA GLY A 40 -3.22 -21.11 0.59
C GLY A 40 -2.26 -22.05 -0.15
N GLY A 41 -1.80 -21.60 -1.32
CA GLY A 41 -0.83 -22.32 -2.15
C GLY A 41 0.47 -21.56 -2.36
N PHE A 42 1.27 -22.01 -3.34
CA PHE A 42 2.52 -21.37 -3.74
C PHE A 42 2.35 -19.86 -4.05
N TRP A 43 1.25 -19.49 -4.71
CA TRP A 43 0.96 -18.10 -5.05
C TRP A 43 0.84 -17.19 -3.82
N ASN A 44 0.27 -17.69 -2.71
CA ASN A 44 0.13 -16.92 -1.47
C ASN A 44 1.50 -16.61 -0.86
N TRP A 45 2.45 -17.54 -0.93
CA TRP A 45 3.83 -17.30 -0.49
C TRP A 45 4.53 -16.23 -1.34
N MET A 46 4.35 -16.28 -2.67
CA MET A 46 4.89 -15.23 -3.54
C MET A 46 4.28 -13.86 -3.24
N MET A 47 2.98 -13.81 -2.94
CA MET A 47 2.28 -12.58 -2.58
C MET A 47 2.77 -12.02 -1.24
N ILE A 48 3.08 -12.87 -0.25
CA ILE A 48 3.72 -12.44 1.00
C ILE A 48 5.07 -11.78 0.72
N VAL A 49 5.90 -12.41 -0.12
CA VAL A 49 7.21 -11.84 -0.50
C VAL A 49 7.04 -10.52 -1.25
N GLY A 50 6.10 -10.44 -2.19
CA GLY A 50 5.81 -9.22 -2.95
C GLY A 50 5.29 -8.08 -2.07
N GLY A 51 4.34 -8.37 -1.18
CA GLY A 51 3.86 -7.40 -0.19
C GLY A 51 4.95 -6.96 0.78
N GLY A 52 5.82 -7.89 1.18
CA GLY A 52 6.99 -7.60 2.02
C GLY A 52 7.99 -6.68 1.31
N ALA A 53 8.25 -6.92 0.03
CA ALA A 53 9.11 -6.05 -0.79
C ALA A 53 8.56 -4.62 -0.88
N LEU A 54 7.24 -4.45 -0.99
CA LEU A 54 6.61 -3.12 -0.96
C LEU A 54 6.84 -2.41 0.38
N LEU A 55 6.74 -3.11 1.51
CA LEU A 55 7.01 -2.54 2.83
C LEU A 55 8.49 -2.15 2.99
N VAL A 56 9.40 -3.02 2.55
CA VAL A 56 10.85 -2.74 2.58
C VAL A 56 11.18 -1.55 1.69
N MET A 57 10.62 -1.48 0.48
CA MET A 57 10.82 -0.34 -0.43
C MET A 57 10.27 0.95 0.17
N ALA A 58 9.08 0.92 0.76
CA ALA A 58 8.50 2.08 1.44
C ALA A 58 9.40 2.57 2.58
N GLY A 59 9.91 1.66 3.43
CA GLY A 59 10.82 2.01 4.52
C GLY A 59 12.20 2.48 4.05
N TRP A 60 12.71 1.92 2.94
CA TRP A 60 13.97 2.34 2.33
C TRP A 60 13.87 3.75 1.76
N GLU A 61 12.83 4.02 0.96
CA GLU A 61 12.54 5.34 0.42
C GLU A 61 12.35 6.36 1.56
N ALA A 62 11.67 5.99 2.65
CA ALA A 62 11.48 6.85 3.82
C ALA A 62 12.79 7.38 4.42
N ARG A 63 13.85 6.55 4.41
CA ARG A 63 15.16 6.92 4.95
C ARG A 63 16.00 7.73 3.98
N GLN A 64 15.86 7.49 2.67
CA GLN A 64 16.81 8.01 1.68
C GLN A 64 16.30 9.18 0.88
N ARG A 65 14.98 9.33 0.75
CA ARG A 65 14.41 10.31 -0.17
C ARG A 65 14.00 11.58 0.56
N ASN A 66 14.45 12.71 0.03
CA ASN A 66 14.05 14.02 0.51
C ASN A 66 12.60 14.33 0.07
N PRO A 67 11.65 14.60 0.99
CA PRO A 67 10.24 14.84 0.63
C PRO A 67 10.04 16.02 -0.32
N THR A 68 10.93 17.01 -0.29
CA THR A 68 10.88 18.21 -1.13
C THR A 68 11.17 17.94 -2.61
N GLU A 69 11.84 16.84 -2.92
CA GLU A 69 12.17 16.42 -4.29
C GLU A 69 11.14 15.45 -4.86
N PHE A 70 10.12 15.07 -4.08
CA PHE A 70 9.12 14.11 -4.50
C PHE A 70 8.11 14.71 -5.48
N SER A 71 8.31 14.43 -6.76
CA SER A 71 7.42 14.82 -7.83
C SER A 71 6.81 13.59 -8.50
N LYS A 72 5.57 13.27 -8.13
CA LYS A 72 4.69 12.35 -8.87
C LYS A 72 3.44 13.11 -9.32
N SER A 73 2.83 12.66 -10.41
CA SER A 73 1.58 13.21 -10.91
C SER A 73 0.42 12.89 -9.96
N ASP A 74 -0.60 13.76 -9.89
CA ASP A 74 -1.81 13.51 -9.10
C ASP A 74 -2.56 12.24 -9.55
N TYR A 75 -2.49 11.90 -10.85
CA TYR A 75 -3.07 10.65 -11.37
C TYR A 75 -2.49 9.40 -10.68
N TRP A 76 -1.20 9.44 -10.31
CA TRP A 76 -0.57 8.33 -9.59
C TRP A 76 -1.13 8.16 -8.18
N PHE A 77 -1.47 9.26 -7.51
CA PHE A 77 -2.08 9.21 -6.18
C PHE A 77 -3.50 8.66 -6.22
N VAL A 78 -4.30 9.10 -7.21
CA VAL A 78 -5.65 8.56 -7.41
C VAL A 78 -5.58 7.05 -7.68
N PHE A 79 -4.68 6.62 -8.56
CA PHE A 79 -4.48 5.20 -8.84
C PHE A 79 -4.06 4.40 -7.60
N LEU A 80 -3.10 4.90 -6.83
CA LEU A 80 -2.64 4.22 -5.62
C LEU A 80 -3.71 4.20 -4.51
N ALA A 81 -4.51 5.26 -4.40
CA ALA A 81 -5.63 5.30 -3.47
C ALA A 81 -6.68 4.25 -3.83
N LEU A 82 -7.03 4.12 -5.13
CA LEU A 82 -7.94 3.08 -5.61
C LEU A 82 -7.35 1.68 -5.39
N ALA A 83 -6.07 1.48 -5.71
CA ALA A 83 -5.39 0.20 -5.48
C ALA A 83 -5.35 -0.17 -3.99
N ALA A 84 -5.05 0.79 -3.11
CA ALA A 84 -5.08 0.60 -1.67
C ALA A 84 -6.49 0.22 -1.18
N LEU A 85 -7.52 0.95 -1.62
CA LEU A 85 -8.90 0.64 -1.29
C LEU A 85 -9.28 -0.78 -1.72
N LEU A 86 -8.99 -1.15 -2.96
CA LEU A 86 -9.28 -2.49 -3.48
C LEU A 86 -8.51 -3.58 -2.73
N SER A 87 -7.24 -3.32 -2.37
CA SER A 87 -6.43 -4.27 -1.61
C SER A 87 -6.98 -4.50 -0.19
N VAL A 88 -7.43 -3.43 0.48
CA VAL A 88 -8.02 -3.51 1.82
C VAL A 88 -9.35 -4.22 1.77
N VAL A 89 -10.22 -3.86 0.82
CA VAL A 89 -11.53 -4.52 0.63
C VAL A 89 -11.34 -6.00 0.31
N GLY A 90 -10.44 -6.33 -0.62
CA GLY A 90 -10.11 -7.72 -0.95
C GLY A 90 -9.62 -8.48 0.27
N SER A 91 -8.71 -7.88 1.05
CA SER A 91 -8.20 -8.51 2.27
C SER A 91 -9.28 -8.71 3.34
N ALA A 92 -10.18 -7.73 3.52
CA ALA A 92 -11.29 -7.85 4.44
C ALA A 92 -12.26 -8.96 4.01
N LEU A 93 -12.59 -9.05 2.73
CA LEU A 93 -13.44 -10.12 2.18
C LEU A 93 -12.80 -11.50 2.36
N THR A 94 -11.49 -11.62 2.13
CA THR A 94 -10.75 -12.86 2.40
C THR A 94 -10.86 -13.26 3.87
N LEU A 95 -10.63 -12.33 4.80
CA LEU A 95 -10.75 -12.61 6.23
C LEU A 95 -12.18 -13.03 6.62
N LEU A 96 -13.19 -12.30 6.12
CA LEU A 96 -14.61 -12.61 6.37
C LEU A 96 -15.03 -13.96 5.79
N SER A 97 -14.38 -14.44 4.72
CA SER A 97 -14.70 -15.75 4.13
C SER A 97 -14.27 -16.95 4.98
N PHE A 98 -13.44 -16.72 6.00
CA PHE A 98 -12.92 -17.76 6.90
C PHE A 98 -13.48 -17.67 8.34
N LEU A 99 -14.31 -16.67 8.63
CA LEU A 99 -15.03 -16.50 9.90
C LEU A 99 -16.39 -17.20 9.85
#